data_AF-A0A8T6VXD6-F1
#
_entry.id   AF-A0A8T6VXD6-F1
#
_cell.length_a   1.000
_cell.length_b   1.000
_cell.length_c   1.000
_cell.angle_alpha   90.00
_cell.angle_beta   90.00
_cell.angle_gamma   90.00
#
_symmetry.space_group_name_H-M   'P 1'
#
loop_
_entity.id
_entity.type
_entity.pdbx_description
1 polymer ?
#
loop_
_entity_poly.entity_id
_entity_poly.type
_entity_poly.pdbx_seq_one_letter_code
_entity_poly.pdbx_strand_id
1 'polypeptide(L)'
;TLGGMDVETAAKERPEDFHRIWLEPEQEVEPYMGRELAHRMGFKGKQMASLGGVAVKLYKAFKGTDGKMCEINPLGVLEDGSFIAMDSRMNL
;
A
#
# COMPACT_ATOMS: atom_id res chain seq x y z
N THR A 1 9.62 8.40 -3.19
CA THR A 1 8.22 8.22 -2.78
C THR A 1 7.62 9.57 -2.41
N LEU A 2 6.39 9.82 -2.83
CA LEU A 2 5.65 11.09 -2.66
C LEU A 2 4.52 10.94 -1.62
N GLY A 3 4.84 10.52 -0.40
CA GLY A 3 3.84 10.39 0.67
C GLY A 3 3.32 11.75 1.14
N GLY A 4 2.04 11.85 1.48
CA GLY A 4 1.40 13.09 1.92
C GLY A 4 1.02 14.06 0.78
N MET A 5 1.21 13.65 -0.48
CA MET A 5 0.73 14.35 -1.67
C MET A 5 -0.58 13.72 -2.17
N ASP A 6 -1.36 14.51 -2.87
CA ASP A 6 -2.50 14.08 -3.68
C ASP A 6 -2.07 13.04 -4.75
N VAL A 7 -2.84 11.96 -4.89
CA VAL A 7 -2.46 10.80 -5.71
C VAL A 7 -2.47 11.11 -7.20
N GLU A 8 -3.40 11.96 -7.66
CA GLU A 8 -3.52 12.40 -9.04
C GLU A 8 -2.32 13.28 -9.44
N THR A 9 -1.86 14.12 -8.52
CA THR A 9 -0.68 14.95 -8.75
C THR A 9 0.59 14.11 -8.78
N ALA A 10 0.75 13.19 -7.82
CA ALA A 10 1.89 12.27 -7.79
C ALA A 10 1.98 11.40 -9.07
N ALA A 11 0.84 10.94 -9.58
CA ALA A 11 0.78 10.15 -10.81
C ALA A 11 1.20 10.94 -12.07
N LYS A 12 1.01 12.26 -12.08
CA LYS A 12 1.44 13.14 -13.19
C LYS A 12 2.93 13.47 -13.11
N GLU A 13 3.43 13.76 -11.91
CA GLU A 13 4.82 14.20 -11.72
C GLU A 13 5.82 13.05 -11.75
N ARG A 14 5.48 11.91 -11.13
CA ARG A 14 6.38 10.76 -10.99
C ARG A 14 5.65 9.44 -11.26
N PRO A 15 5.16 9.20 -12.49
CA PRO A 15 4.46 7.97 -12.85
C PRO A 15 5.29 6.70 -12.59
N GLU A 16 6.63 6.80 -12.61
CA GLU A 16 7.56 5.71 -12.33
C GLU A 16 7.53 5.22 -10.88
N ASP A 17 7.12 6.08 -9.93
CA ASP A 17 6.97 5.73 -8.51
C ASP A 17 5.64 4.98 -8.25
N PHE A 18 4.79 4.80 -9.27
CA PHE A 18 3.45 4.22 -9.14
C PHE A 18 3.45 2.72 -9.45
N HIS A 19 3.49 1.91 -8.40
CA HIS A 19 3.47 0.45 -8.52
C HIS A 19 2.08 -0.12 -8.22
N ARG A 20 1.63 -1.06 -9.04
CA ARG A 20 0.31 -1.68 -8.93
C ARG A 20 0.36 -3.20 -9.12
N ILE A 21 -0.56 -3.88 -8.47
CA ILE A 21 -0.88 -5.29 -8.70
C ILE A 21 -2.37 -5.34 -9.03
N TRP A 22 -2.70 -6.01 -10.13
CA TRP A 22 -4.09 -6.26 -10.51
C TRP A 22 -4.54 -7.57 -9.89
N LEU A 23 -5.78 -7.59 -9.40
CA LEU A 23 -6.41 -8.76 -8.83
C LEU A 23 -7.69 -9.04 -9.61
N GLU A 24 -7.89 -10.29 -9.96
CA GLU A 24 -9.20 -10.77 -10.42
C GLU A 24 -10.20 -10.77 -9.25
N PRO A 25 -11.51 -10.64 -9.50
CA PRO A 25 -12.52 -10.55 -8.44
C PRO A 25 -12.48 -11.69 -7.41
N GLU A 26 -12.15 -12.90 -7.85
CA GLU A 26 -12.09 -14.10 -7.03
C GLU A 26 -10.73 -14.29 -6.33
N GLN A 27 -9.71 -13.49 -6.69
CA GLN A 27 -8.38 -13.62 -6.10
C GLN A 27 -8.32 -13.03 -4.68
N GLU A 28 -7.36 -13.54 -3.91
CA GLU A 28 -6.96 -13.00 -2.62
C GLU A 28 -5.55 -12.39 -2.72
N VAL A 29 -5.26 -11.41 -1.87
CA VAL A 29 -3.89 -10.90 -1.74
C VAL A 29 -3.07 -11.83 -0.88
N GLU A 30 -2.12 -12.50 -1.53
CA GLU A 30 -1.15 -13.36 -0.87
C GLU A 30 0.06 -12.59 -0.34
N PRO A 31 0.73 -13.07 0.72
CA PRO A 31 1.88 -12.38 1.31
C PRO A 31 3.02 -12.07 0.33
N TYR A 32 3.21 -12.89 -0.70
CA TYR A 32 4.25 -12.64 -1.71
C TYR A 32 3.90 -11.44 -2.59
N MET A 33 2.62 -11.19 -2.88
CA MET A 33 2.18 -10.03 -3.67
C MET A 33 2.48 -8.73 -2.92
N GLY A 34 2.21 -8.68 -1.61
CA GLY A 34 2.58 -7.54 -0.77
C GLY A 34 4.09 -7.28 -0.76
N ARG A 35 4.90 -8.35 -0.66
CA ARG A 35 6.38 -8.23 -0.72
C ARG A 35 6.86 -7.78 -2.09
N GLU A 36 6.25 -8.27 -3.17
CA GLU A 36 6.55 -7.86 -4.54
C GLU A 36 6.27 -6.38 -4.74
N LEU A 37 5.12 -5.87 -4.25
CA LEU A 37 4.81 -4.44 -4.29
C LEU A 37 5.86 -3.61 -3.53
N ALA A 38 6.21 -4.04 -2.31
CA ALA A 38 7.24 -3.37 -1.51
C ALA A 38 8.63 -3.41 -2.16
N HIS A 39 8.97 -4.51 -2.83
CA HIS A 39 10.21 -4.66 -3.57
C HIS A 39 10.29 -3.70 -4.76
N ARG A 40 9.20 -3.57 -5.54
CA ARG A 40 9.11 -2.62 -6.67
C ARG A 40 9.29 -1.18 -6.22
N MET A 41 8.80 -0.83 -5.02
CA MET A 41 9.01 0.47 -4.37
C MET A 41 10.44 0.68 -3.84
N GLY A 42 11.34 -0.31 -3.99
CA GLY A 42 12.75 -0.22 -3.58
C GLY A 42 13.05 -0.69 -2.15
N PHE A 43 12.06 -1.18 -1.39
CA PHE A 43 12.29 -1.65 -0.02
C PHE A 43 12.94 -3.04 0.00
N LYS A 44 13.72 -3.30 1.05
CA LYS A 44 14.46 -4.55 1.25
C LYS A 44 14.36 -5.03 2.70
N GLY A 45 14.68 -6.31 2.94
CA GLY A 45 14.79 -6.88 4.29
C GLY A 45 13.53 -6.68 5.14
N LYS A 46 13.71 -6.18 6.37
CA LYS A 46 12.62 -5.96 7.34
C LYS A 46 11.54 -5.01 6.81
N GLN A 47 11.93 -3.94 6.09
CA GLN A 47 10.99 -2.98 5.53
C GLN A 47 10.11 -3.59 4.44
N MET A 48 10.68 -4.43 3.57
CA MET A 48 9.90 -5.14 2.54
C MET A 48 8.84 -6.05 3.17
N ALA A 49 9.21 -6.79 4.22
CA ALA A 49 8.27 -7.65 4.94
C ALA A 49 7.19 -6.84 5.68
N SER A 50 7.57 -5.73 6.32
CA SER A 50 6.65 -4.86 7.06
C SER A 50 5.64 -4.18 6.12
N LEU A 51 6.10 -3.52 5.05
CA LEU A 51 5.23 -2.87 4.07
C LEU A 51 4.33 -3.86 3.35
N GLY A 52 4.88 -5.02 2.95
CA GLY A 52 4.07 -6.08 2.35
C GLY A 52 2.96 -6.57 3.28
N GLY A 53 3.23 -6.65 4.58
CA GLY A 53 2.23 -6.96 5.60
C GLY A 53 1.13 -5.90 5.71
N VAL A 54 1.48 -4.61 5.61
CA VAL A 54 0.50 -3.51 5.58
C VAL A 54 -0.42 -3.64 4.36
N ALA A 55 0.14 -3.86 3.16
CA ALA A 55 -0.65 -3.99 1.93
C ALA A 55 -1.68 -5.14 2.02
N VAL A 56 -1.27 -6.31 2.53
CA VAL A 56 -2.16 -7.47 2.72
C VAL A 56 -3.27 -7.15 3.72
N LYS A 57 -2.94 -6.50 4.84
CA LYS A 57 -3.94 -6.12 5.87
C LYS A 57 -4.93 -5.10 5.33
N LEU A 58 -4.47 -4.10 4.58
CA LEU A 58 -5.32 -3.08 3.98
C LEU A 58 -6.33 -3.70 3.00
N TYR A 59 -5.88 -4.61 2.13
CA TYR A 59 -6.77 -5.34 1.23
C TYR A 59 -7.82 -6.16 1.99
N LYS A 60 -7.42 -6.90 3.03
CA LYS A 60 -8.35 -7.69 3.84
C LYS A 60 -9.38 -6.81 4.55
N ALA A 61 -8.97 -5.65 5.05
CA ALA A 61 -9.88 -4.67 5.64
C ALA A 61 -10.89 -4.17 4.59
N PHE A 62 -10.41 -3.76 3.42
CA PHE A 62 -11.25 -3.32 2.30
C PHE A 62 -12.28 -4.38 1.86
N LYS A 63 -11.84 -5.63 1.68
CA LYS A 63 -12.72 -6.74 1.26
C LYS A 63 -13.76 -7.08 2.32
N GLY A 64 -13.44 -6.90 3.60
CA GLY A 64 -14.35 -7.17 4.71
C GLY A 64 -15.42 -6.11 4.94
N THR A 65 -15.38 -4.97 4.25
CA THR A 65 -16.31 -3.84 4.46
C THR A 65 -17.23 -3.55 3.27
N ASP A 66 -17.26 -4.40 2.24
CA ASP A 66 -17.93 -4.11 0.95
C ASP A 66 -17.56 -2.73 0.38
N GLY A 67 -16.32 -2.29 0.62
CA GLY A 67 -15.86 -0.95 0.28
C GLY A 67 -15.66 -0.74 -1.22
N LYS A 68 -15.69 0.53 -1.66
CA LYS A 68 -15.30 0.94 -3.03
C LYS A 68 -13.84 1.36 -3.12
N MET A 69 -13.29 1.91 -2.05
CA MET A 69 -11.90 2.35 -2.00
C MET A 69 -11.41 2.44 -0.55
N CYS A 70 -10.15 2.09 -0.32
CA CYS A 70 -9.45 2.34 0.93
C CYS A 70 -8.04 2.84 0.65
N GLU A 71 -7.64 3.92 1.31
CA GLU A 71 -6.32 4.53 1.18
C GLU A 71 -5.72 4.85 2.55
N ILE A 72 -4.39 4.76 2.65
CA ILE A 72 -3.60 5.27 3.77
C ILE A 72 -2.70 6.35 3.20
N ASN A 73 -2.89 7.59 3.65
CA ASN A 73 -2.05 8.71 3.25
C ASN A 73 -2.00 9.79 4.34
N PRO A 74 -0.89 9.95 5.07
CA PRO A 74 0.41 9.29 4.87
C PRO A 74 0.54 7.93 5.56
N LEU A 75 1.37 7.05 4.98
CA LEU A 75 1.93 5.87 5.65
C LEU A 75 3.32 6.23 6.17
N GLY A 76 3.44 6.37 7.49
CA GLY A 76 4.69 6.76 8.15
C GLY A 76 5.68 5.61 8.32
N VAL A 77 6.96 5.94 8.36
CA VAL A 77 8.06 5.02 8.68
C VAL A 77 8.56 5.35 10.09
N LEU A 78 8.60 4.37 10.98
CA LEU A 78 9.13 4.51 12.34
C LEU A 78 10.65 4.32 12.36
N GLU A 79 11.30 4.75 13.46
CA GLU A 79 12.75 4.63 13.66
C GLU A 79 13.27 3.19 13.53
N ASP A 80 12.46 2.21 13.90
CA ASP A 80 12.80 0.79 13.82
C ASP A 80 12.60 0.19 12.40
N GLY A 81 12.20 1.02 11.43
CA GLY A 81 11.92 0.65 10.04
C GLY A 81 10.57 -0.03 9.83
N SER A 82 9.68 -0.07 10.83
CA SER A 82 8.29 -0.50 10.63
C SER A 82 7.42 0.65 10.08
N PHE A 83 6.21 0.31 9.64
CA PHE A 83 5.27 1.25 9.04
C PHE A 83 4.05 1.46 9.94
N ILE A 84 3.55 2.69 9.98
CA ILE A 84 2.35 3.09 10.71
C ILE A 84 1.39 3.87 9.81
N ALA A 85 0.11 3.52 9.83
CA ALA A 85 -0.93 4.33 9.19
C ALA A 85 -1.16 5.59 10.03
N MET A 86 -0.84 6.76 9.50
CA MET A 86 -1.03 8.03 10.21
C MET A 86 -2.43 8.60 9.97
N ASP A 87 -2.95 8.41 8.75
CA ASP A 87 -4.32 8.74 8.38
C ASP A 87 -4.85 7.72 7.36
N SER A 88 -6.16 7.50 7.34
CA SER A 88 -6.81 6.57 6.43
C SER A 88 -8.19 7.03 6.02
N ARG A 89 -8.54 6.78 4.77
CA ARG A 89 -9.89 7.04 4.23
C ARG A 89 -10.47 5.74 3.67
N MET A 90 -11.73 5.50 3.98
CA MET A 90 -12.47 4.34 3.48
C MET A 90 -13.82 4.81 2.94
N ASN A 91 -14.10 4.45 1.71
CA ASN A 91 -15.39 4.69 1.05
C ASN A 91 -16.13 3.36 0.96
N LEU A 92 -17.34 3.32 1.50
CA LEU A 92 -18.26 2.19 1.46
C LEU A 92 -19.19 2.29 0.22
#